data_AF-A0A7S1RQZ5-F1
#
_entry.id   AF-A0A7S1RQZ5-F1
#
_cell.length_a   1.000
_cell.length_b   1.000
_cell.length_c   1.000
_cell.angle_alpha   90.00
_cell.angle_beta   90.00
_cell.angle_gamma   90.00
#
_symmetry.space_group_name_H-M   'P 1'
#
loop_
_entity.id
_entity.type
_entity.pdbx_description
1 polymer ?
#
loop_
_entity_poly.entity_id
_entity_poly.type
_entity_poly.pdbx_seq_one_letter_code
_entity_poly.pdbx_strand_id
1 'polypeptide(L)'
;VEELFDSEGVPRAEIVAVSYCWLTKEHPDPEGKQLLTIGKYLKQFMGDHCYGSGGEQSSDNPISDERDKSVNAPVAVFLDWASLHQHPRTEAELACFKRSLSHINLWYA
;
A
#
# COMPACT_ATOMS: atom_id res chain seq x y z
N VAL A 1 -4.98 10.76 7.53
CA VAL A 1 -3.88 11.49 6.83
C VAL A 1 -2.69 11.68 7.76
N GLU A 2 -2.91 12.04 9.02
CA GLU A 2 -1.85 12.18 10.05
C GLU A 2 -1.06 10.88 10.35
N GLU A 3 -1.63 9.71 10.04
CA GLU A 3 -0.93 8.42 10.10
C GLU A 3 0.03 8.20 8.91
N LEU A 4 -0.21 8.89 7.80
CA LEU A 4 0.56 8.78 6.56
C LEU A 4 1.58 9.90 6.39
N PHE A 5 1.31 11.09 6.95
CA PHE A 5 2.15 12.27 6.86
C PHE A 5 2.23 12.96 8.22
N ASP A 6 3.37 13.55 8.56
CA ASP A 6 3.48 14.40 9.75
C ASP A 6 2.81 15.78 9.57
N SER A 7 2.84 16.62 10.62
CA SER A 7 2.26 17.97 10.58
C SER A 7 2.92 18.88 9.54
N GLU A 8 4.13 18.57 9.10
CA GLU A 8 4.89 19.28 8.07
C GLU A 8 4.66 18.67 6.67
N GLY A 9 3.83 17.63 6.55
CA GLY A 9 3.52 16.94 5.29
C GLY A 9 4.58 15.92 4.86
N VAL A 10 5.54 15.57 5.73
CA VAL A 10 6.56 14.56 5.43
C VAL A 10 5.94 13.16 5.55
N PRO A 11 6.10 12.27 4.56
CA PRO A 11 5.59 10.91 4.64
C PRO A 11 6.13 10.15 5.85
N ARG A 12 5.23 9.56 6.63
CA ARG A 12 5.53 8.63 7.74
C ARG A 12 5.40 7.16 7.33
N ALA A 13 4.83 6.90 6.16
CA ALA A 13 4.61 5.57 5.64
C ALA A 13 5.19 5.44 4.23
N GLU A 14 5.70 4.26 3.91
CA GLU A 14 5.98 3.91 2.52
C GLU A 14 4.66 3.62 1.81
N ILE A 15 4.40 4.32 0.71
CA ILE A 15 3.16 4.19 -0.06
C ILE A 15 3.41 3.25 -1.23
N VAL A 16 2.67 2.15 -1.27
CA VAL A 16 2.68 1.18 -2.36
C VAL A 16 1.34 1.23 -3.09
N ALA A 17 1.38 1.61 -4.37
CA ALA A 17 0.22 1.53 -5.25
C ALA A 17 0.22 0.19 -6.00
N VAL A 18 -0.87 -0.56 -5.88
CA VAL A 18 -1.02 -1.89 -6.51
C VAL A 18 -2.19 -1.85 -7.49
N SER A 19 -1.92 -2.26 -8.73
CA SER A 19 -2.92 -2.47 -9.78
C SER A 19 -2.71 -3.84 -10.41
N TYR A 20 -3.79 -4.53 -10.74
CA TYR A 20 -3.76 -5.77 -11.49
C TYR A 20 -5.03 -5.94 -12.33
N CYS A 21 -4.92 -6.72 -13.41
CA CYS A 21 -6.05 -7.04 -14.27
C CYS A 21 -7.15 -7.74 -13.46
N TRP A 22 -8.40 -7.34 -13.72
CA TRP A 22 -9.56 -7.98 -13.11
C TRP A 22 -9.58 -9.48 -13.43
N LEU A 23 -9.67 -10.33 -12.40
CA LEU A 23 -9.69 -11.78 -12.57
C LEU A 23 -10.98 -12.26 -13.24
N THR A 24 -12.10 -11.61 -12.94
CA THR A 24 -13.38 -11.85 -13.62
C THR A 24 -14.01 -10.52 -14.02
N LYS A 25 -15.05 -10.59 -14.85
CA LYS A 25 -15.81 -9.39 -15.24
C LYS A 25 -16.52 -8.75 -14.04
N GLU A 26 -16.92 -9.57 -13.07
CA GLU A 26 -17.74 -9.16 -11.94
C GLU A 26 -16.92 -8.66 -10.75
N HIS A 27 -15.72 -9.20 -10.54
CA HIS A 27 -14.92 -8.88 -9.36
C HIS A 27 -13.40 -8.97 -9.63
N PRO A 28 -12.59 -8.04 -9.10
CA PRO A 28 -11.16 -8.00 -9.35
C PRO A 28 -10.41 -9.19 -8.74
N ASP A 29 -10.85 -9.67 -7.57
CA ASP A 29 -10.26 -10.85 -6.88
C ASP A 29 -11.34 -11.66 -6.12
N PRO A 30 -12.20 -12.44 -6.81
CA PRO A 30 -13.39 -13.05 -6.20
C PRO A 30 -13.10 -13.97 -5.01
N GLU A 31 -11.90 -14.55 -4.98
CA GLU A 31 -11.46 -15.52 -3.96
C GLU A 31 -10.43 -14.91 -3.00
N GLY A 32 -10.07 -13.64 -3.15
CA GLY A 32 -9.06 -12.98 -2.32
C GLY A 32 -7.63 -13.50 -2.53
N LYS A 33 -7.36 -14.25 -3.61
CA LYS A 33 -6.07 -14.92 -3.85
C LYS A 33 -4.96 -13.91 -4.15
N GLN A 34 -5.26 -12.84 -4.89
CA GLN A 34 -4.30 -11.77 -5.14
C GLN A 34 -4.04 -11.00 -3.86
N LEU A 35 -5.09 -10.65 -3.11
CA LEU A 35 -4.95 -9.94 -1.83
C LEU A 35 -4.10 -10.73 -0.82
N LEU A 36 -4.32 -12.04 -0.71
CA LEU A 36 -3.50 -12.92 0.13
C LEU A 36 -2.04 -12.99 -0.34
N THR A 37 -1.81 -12.99 -1.64
CA THR A 37 -0.47 -12.99 -2.22
C THR A 37 0.26 -11.67 -1.92
N ILE A 38 -0.42 -10.54 -2.12
CA ILE A 38 0.09 -9.20 -1.77
C ILE A 38 0.41 -9.13 -0.28
N GLY A 39 -0.47 -9.60 0.59
CA GLY A 39 -0.22 -9.62 2.04
C GLY A 39 1.02 -10.42 2.45
N LYS A 40 1.29 -11.55 1.79
CA LYS A 40 2.52 -12.34 2.02
C LYS A 40 3.77 -11.53 1.64
N TYR A 41 3.76 -10.90 0.47
CA TYR A 41 4.89 -10.10 0.01
C TYR A 41 5.08 -8.82 0.83
N LEU A 42 4.00 -8.17 1.26
CA LEU A 42 4.08 -7.02 2.16
C LEU A 42 4.69 -7.40 3.51
N LYS A 43 4.33 -8.57 4.06
CA LYS A 43 4.95 -9.07 5.29
C LYS A 43 6.46 -9.31 5.13
N GLN A 44 6.86 -9.86 3.98
CA GLN A 44 8.28 -10.03 3.67
C GLN A 44 8.97 -8.68 3.48
N PHE A 45 8.36 -7.79 2.70
CA PHE A 45 8.85 -6.43 2.46
C PHE A 45 9.10 -5.70 3.79
N MET A 46 8.12 -5.68 4.69
CA MET A 46 8.27 -5.11 6.03
C MET A 46 9.34 -5.81 6.87
N GLY A 47 9.52 -7.12 6.70
CA GLY A 47 10.55 -7.94 7.36
C GLY A 47 11.98 -7.63 6.88
N ASP A 48 12.13 -7.39 5.58
CA ASP A 48 13.40 -7.05 4.96
C ASP A 48 13.80 -5.60 5.28
N HIS A 49 12.82 -4.70 5.48
CA HIS A 49 13.05 -3.30 5.89
C HIS A 49 13.39 -3.14 7.39
N CYS A 50 13.07 -4.12 8.25
CA CYS A 50 13.50 -4.11 9.65
C CYS A 50 14.86 -4.79 9.88
N TYR A 51 15.46 -5.43 8.87
CA TYR A 51 16.88 -5.78 8.84
C TYR A 51 17.70 -4.62 8.27
N GLY A 52 17.73 -3.50 9.01
CA GLY A 52 18.84 -2.57 8.90
C GLY A 52 20.14 -3.37 9.05
N SER A 53 21.06 -3.17 8.11
CA SER A 53 22.37 -3.82 8.08
C SER A 53 23.00 -3.81 9.48
N GLY A 54 23.05 -4.97 10.14
CA GLY A 54 23.80 -5.16 11.37
C GLY A 54 25.29 -5.03 11.08
N GLY A 55 25.80 -3.80 11.06
CA GLY A 55 27.15 -3.52 11.49
C GLY A 55 27.25 -3.89 12.98
N GLU A 56 28.34 -4.53 13.35
CA GLU A 56 28.63 -4.96 14.72
C GLU A 56 28.37 -3.84 15.73
N GLN A 57 27.61 -4.15 16.79
CA GLN A 57 27.44 -3.28 17.95
C GLN A 57 28.79 -3.17 18.68
N SER A 58 29.57 -2.14 18.38
CA SER A 58 30.55 -1.63 19.34
C SER A 58 29.80 -0.87 20.43
N SER A 59 29.79 -1.45 21.62
CA SER A 59 29.45 -0.78 22.87
C SER A 59 30.23 0.54 22.98
N ASP A 60 29.57 1.57 23.53
CA ASP A 60 30.15 2.85 23.96
C ASP A 60 29.81 4.07 23.08
N ASN A 61 28.53 4.46 23.03
CA ASN A 61 28.17 5.89 23.09
C ASN A 61 26.69 6.12 23.46
N PRO A 62 26.35 6.82 24.57
CA PRO A 62 24.98 7.16 24.93
C PRO A 62 24.67 8.59 24.48
N ILE A 63 24.60 8.80 23.17
CA ILE A 63 23.84 9.93 22.59
C ILE A 63 22.94 9.29 21.54
N SER A 64 21.78 8.82 21.98
CA SER A 64 20.73 8.32 21.10
C SER A 64 20.20 9.49 20.28
N ASP A 65 20.75 9.64 19.08
CA ASP A 65 20.20 10.47 18.02
C ASP A 65 18.75 10.02 17.79
N GLU A 66 17.76 10.89 18.03
CA GLU A 66 16.32 10.64 17.85
C GLU A 66 15.94 10.34 16.38
N ARG A 67 16.92 10.20 15.49
CA ARG A 67 16.80 9.83 14.08
C ARG A 67 16.80 8.32 13.82
N ASP A 68 16.87 7.46 14.83
CA ASP A 68 16.65 6.02 14.65
C ASP A 68 15.15 5.67 14.58
N LYS A 69 14.45 6.21 13.57
CA LYS A 69 13.06 5.86 13.23
C LYS A 69 12.98 4.79 12.14
N SER A 70 14.11 4.25 11.68
CA SER A 70 14.17 3.47 10.43
C SER A 70 13.68 2.03 10.57
N VAL A 71 13.48 1.51 11.78
CA VAL A 71 13.33 0.06 11.97
C VAL A 71 11.91 -0.46 11.69
N ASN A 72 10.87 0.37 11.62
CA ASN A 72 9.50 -0.09 11.32
C ASN A 72 8.62 1.03 10.72
N ALA A 73 8.98 1.56 9.56
CA ALA A 73 8.08 2.49 8.87
C ALA A 73 6.78 1.74 8.48
N PRO A 74 5.58 2.26 8.81
CA PRO A 74 4.32 1.67 8.37
C PRO A 74 4.25 1.65 6.83
N VAL A 75 3.58 0.64 6.27
CA VAL A 75 3.34 0.56 4.82
C VAL A 75 1.86 0.86 4.57
N ALA A 76 1.61 1.78 3.64
CA ALA A 76 0.28 2.16 3.20
C ALA A 76 0.03 1.63 1.80
N VAL A 77 -1.03 0.82 1.64
CA VAL A 77 -1.34 0.15 0.38
C VAL A 77 -2.55 0.81 -0.27
N PHE A 78 -2.38 1.28 -1.50
CA PHE A 78 -3.47 1.74 -2.34
C PHE A 78 -3.83 0.66 -3.36
N LEU A 79 -5.10 0.22 -3.33
CA LEU A 79 -5.69 -0.69 -4.31
C LEU A 79 -6.67 0.10 -5.17
N ASP A 80 -6.40 0.24 -6.47
CA ASP A 80 -7.21 1.03 -7.39
C ASP A 80 -8.68 0.58 -7.44
N TRP A 81 -8.92 -0.71 -7.57
CA TRP A 81 -10.27 -1.24 -7.70
C TRP A 81 -11.12 -1.01 -6.45
N ALA A 82 -10.53 -0.78 -5.28
CA ALA A 82 -11.28 -0.40 -4.07
C ALA A 82 -11.94 0.97 -4.21
N SER A 83 -11.48 1.79 -5.17
CA SER A 83 -12.07 3.08 -5.54
C SER A 83 -13.20 2.96 -6.57
N LEU A 84 -13.52 1.75 -7.04
CA LEU A 84 -14.56 1.47 -8.03
C LEU A 84 -15.78 0.84 -7.37
N HIS A 85 -16.99 1.15 -7.86
CA HIS A 85 -18.20 0.42 -7.46
C HIS A 85 -18.04 -1.08 -7.77
N GLN A 86 -18.35 -1.94 -6.81
CA GLN A 86 -18.27 -3.40 -6.96
C GLN A 86 -19.63 -4.00 -7.34
N HIS A 87 -19.65 -5.24 -7.82
CA HIS A 87 -20.88 -5.96 -8.15
C HIS A 87 -21.62 -6.44 -6.89
N PRO A 88 -22.97 -6.49 -6.85
CA PRO A 88 -23.90 -5.99 -7.87
C PRO A 88 -23.98 -4.45 -7.89
N ARG A 89 -24.13 -3.89 -9.10
CA ARG A 89 -24.21 -2.43 -9.32
C ARG A 89 -25.61 -2.05 -9.78
N THR A 90 -26.10 -0.92 -9.28
CA THR A 90 -27.22 -0.20 -9.91
C THR A 90 -26.83 0.36 -11.28
N GLU A 91 -27.79 0.82 -12.07
CA GLU A 91 -27.51 1.46 -13.38
C GLU A 91 -26.62 2.71 -13.24
N ALA A 92 -26.88 3.53 -12.21
CA ALA A 92 -26.08 4.72 -11.91
C ALA A 92 -24.65 4.35 -11.52
N GLU A 93 -24.47 3.35 -10.66
CA GLU A 93 -23.14 2.86 -10.27
C GLU A 93 -22.40 2.21 -11.43
N LEU A 94 -23.09 1.52 -12.33
CA LEU A 94 -22.49 0.94 -13.53
C LEU A 94 -21.98 2.04 -14.48
N ALA A 95 -22.73 3.14 -14.64
CA ALA A 95 -22.28 4.29 -15.41
C ALA A 95 -21.03 4.93 -14.79
N CYS A 96 -21.02 5.13 -13.46
CA CYS A 96 -19.85 5.62 -12.73
C CYS A 96 -18.66 4.66 -12.86
N PHE A 97 -18.87 3.35 -12.68
CA PHE A 97 -17.85 2.32 -12.80
C PHE A 97 -17.17 2.36 -14.18
N LYS A 98 -17.95 2.36 -15.26
CA LYS A 98 -17.42 2.40 -16.64
C LYS A 98 -16.59 3.65 -16.89
N ARG A 99 -17.08 4.81 -16.42
CA ARG A 99 -16.35 6.07 -16.53
C ARG A 99 -15.06 6.04 -15.71
N SER A 100 -15.09 5.58 -14.46
CA SER A 100 -13.90 5.55 -13.62
C SER A 100 -12.86 4.54 -14.15
N LEU A 101 -13.30 3.36 -14.61
CA LEU A 101 -12.42 2.32 -15.15
C LEU A 101 -11.62 2.80 -16.38
N SER A 102 -12.18 3.68 -17.23
CA SER A 102 -11.44 4.22 -18.37
C SER A 102 -10.33 5.22 -18.00
N HIS A 103 -10.39 5.78 -16.78
CA HIS A 103 -9.45 6.80 -16.32
C HIS A 103 -8.51 6.31 -15.21
N ILE A 104 -8.79 5.16 -14.60
CA ILE A 104 -8.07 4.71 -13.40
C ILE A 104 -6.58 4.45 -13.65
N ASN A 105 -6.20 4.17 -14.90
CA ASN A 105 -4.80 3.98 -15.27
C ASN A 105 -3.98 5.28 -15.23
N LEU A 106 -4.61 6.46 -15.12
CA LEU A 106 -3.90 7.74 -14.99
C LEU A 106 -3.08 7.85 -13.70
N TRP A 107 -3.40 7.07 -12.68
CA TRP A 107 -2.68 7.07 -11.40
C TRP A 107 -1.33 6.34 -11.44
N TYR A 108 -0.99 5.70 -12.56
CA TYR A 108 0.18 4.84 -12.72
C TYR A 108 1.14 5.27 -13.84
N ALA A 109 0.92 6.44 -14.45
CA ALA A 109 1.68 6.97 -15.57
C ALA A 109 2.42 8.26 -15.22
#